data_AF-A0A423JY05-F1
#
_entry.id   AF-A0A423JY05-F1
#
_cell.length_a   1.000
_cell.length_b   1.000
_cell.length_c   1.000
_cell.angle_alpha   90.00
_cell.angle_beta   90.00
_cell.angle_gamma   90.00
#
_symmetry.space_group_name_H-M   'P 1'
#
loop_
_entity.id
_entity.type
_entity.pdbx_description
1 polymer ?
#
loop_
_entity_poly.entity_id
_entity_poly.type
_entity_poly.pdbx_seq_one_letter_code
_entity_poly.pdbx_strand_id
1 'polypeptide(L)'
;MDNNPIKAYVTQADSNYIRIKILDKSLITTLLDLGFSSETDASEYTIPTPNNATKATIFTQLQALNICFSSDREWCPAEVFQHLRDLGLLSGGFRKISWTRPNHFTVTDEK
;
A
#
# COMPACT_ATOMS: atom_id res chain seq x y z
N MET A 1 16.77 -3.30 -18.87
CA MET A 1 15.65 -4.28 -18.80
C MET A 1 15.16 -4.22 -17.37
N ASP A 2 14.33 -3.23 -17.12
CA ASP A 2 14.04 -2.66 -15.81
C ASP A 2 13.01 -3.56 -15.13
N ASN A 3 13.48 -4.72 -14.68
CA ASN A 3 12.72 -5.67 -13.89
C ASN A 3 12.67 -5.12 -12.46
N ASN A 4 11.79 -4.15 -12.23
CA ASN A 4 11.38 -3.79 -10.87
C ASN A 4 10.03 -4.48 -10.61
N PRO A 5 10.00 -5.80 -10.30
CA PRO A 5 8.77 -6.48 -9.99
C PRO A 5 8.33 -5.95 -8.63
N ILE A 6 7.42 -4.99 -8.66
CA ILE A 6 6.61 -4.62 -7.50
C ILE A 6 6.17 -5.90 -6.83
N LYS A 7 6.55 -6.08 -5.57
CA LYS A 7 6.20 -7.28 -4.81
C LYS A 7 4.76 -7.23 -4.33
N ALA A 8 4.28 -6.03 -4.03
CA ALA A 8 2.91 -5.75 -3.65
C ALA A 8 2.58 -4.29 -3.93
N TYR A 9 1.29 -4.00 -3.98
CA TYR A 9 0.81 -2.62 -4.01
C TYR A 9 -0.52 -2.46 -3.28
N VAL A 10 -0.71 -1.31 -2.64
CA VAL A 10 -1.94 -0.94 -1.97
C VAL A 10 -2.96 -0.55 -3.02
N THR A 11 -4.09 -1.27 -3.07
CA THR A 11 -5.19 -1.00 -4.01
C THR A 11 -6.22 -0.05 -3.42
N GLN A 12 -6.39 -0.05 -2.10
CA GLN A 12 -7.35 0.83 -1.42
C GLN A 12 -6.92 1.13 0.00
N ALA A 13 -7.06 2.38 0.44
CA ALA A 13 -6.83 2.76 1.83
C ALA A 13 -7.69 3.95 2.27
N ASP A 14 -8.71 4.34 1.51
CA ASP A 14 -9.61 5.43 1.87
C ASP A 14 -10.48 5.07 3.11
N SER A 15 -11.11 3.90 3.08
CA SER A 15 -12.04 3.46 4.12
C SER A 15 -11.38 3.04 5.44
N ASN A 16 -12.17 2.51 6.38
CA ASN A 16 -11.73 1.91 7.66
C ASN A 16 -10.93 0.61 7.51
N TYR A 17 -10.39 0.33 6.32
CA TYR A 17 -9.54 -0.80 6.06
C TYR A 17 -8.56 -0.46 4.93
N ILE A 18 -7.43 -1.14 4.94
CA ILE A 18 -6.44 -1.08 3.87
C ILE A 18 -6.53 -2.40 3.11
N ARG A 19 -6.61 -2.31 1.78
CA ARG A 19 -6.54 -3.43 0.86
C ARG A 19 -5.23 -3.37 0.08
N ILE A 20 -4.54 -4.48 0.03
CA ILE A 20 -3.29 -4.65 -0.71
C ILE A 20 -3.41 -5.84 -1.64
N LYS A 21 -2.73 -5.75 -2.78
CA LYS A 21 -2.58 -6.84 -3.73
C LYS A 21 -1.14 -7.29 -3.75
N ILE A 22 -0.94 -8.57 -3.49
CA ILE A 22 0.33 -9.24 -3.46
C ILE A 22 0.63 -9.83 -4.82
N LEU A 23 1.81 -9.54 -5.34
CA LEU A 23 2.36 -10.16 -6.55
C LEU A 23 3.40 -11.21 -6.19
N ASP A 24 4.14 -10.99 -5.09
CA ASP A 24 5.18 -11.87 -4.59
C ASP A 24 4.77 -12.56 -3.28
N LYS A 25 4.64 -13.89 -3.32
CA LYS A 25 4.14 -14.69 -2.21
C LYS A 25 5.03 -14.64 -0.97
N SER A 26 6.29 -14.21 -1.06
CA SER A 26 7.18 -14.09 0.11
C SER A 26 6.72 -13.01 1.08
N LEU A 27 5.90 -12.04 0.64
CA LEU A 27 5.31 -11.03 1.54
C LEU A 27 4.09 -11.54 2.33
N ILE A 28 3.50 -12.66 1.94
CA ILE A 28 2.27 -13.17 2.57
C ILE A 28 2.49 -13.40 4.07
N THR A 29 3.58 -14.07 4.46
CA THR A 29 3.86 -14.35 5.87
C THR A 29 4.02 -13.07 6.69
N THR A 30 4.71 -12.06 6.15
CA THR A 30 4.89 -10.77 6.82
C THR A 30 3.58 -10.02 6.98
N LEU A 31 2.69 -10.09 6.00
CA LEU A 31 1.38 -9.43 6.07
C LEU A 31 0.43 -10.11 7.05
N LEU A 32 0.42 -11.45 7.05
CA LEU A 32 -0.35 -12.21 8.03
C LEU A 32 0.13 -11.88 9.46
N ASP A 33 1.44 -11.73 9.67
CA ASP A 33 2.03 -11.31 10.95
C ASP A 33 1.63 -9.87 11.34
N LEU A 34 1.54 -8.97 10.35
CA LEU A 34 1.01 -7.61 10.51
C LEU A 34 -0.49 -7.58 10.86
N GLY A 35 -1.21 -8.71 10.74
CA GLY A 35 -2.64 -8.81 11.00
C GLY A 35 -3.53 -8.62 9.76
N PHE A 36 -2.97 -8.71 8.56
CA PHE A 36 -3.77 -8.80 7.35
C PHE A 36 -4.49 -10.14 7.25
N SER A 37 -5.70 -10.11 6.72
CA SER A 37 -6.51 -11.28 6.41
C SER A 37 -6.62 -11.42 4.90
N SER A 38 -6.47 -12.65 4.39
CA SER A 38 -6.75 -12.94 2.98
C SER A 38 -8.21 -12.68 2.66
N GLU A 39 -8.46 -11.99 1.56
CA GLU A 39 -9.79 -11.75 1.01
C GLU A 39 -10.23 -12.92 0.12
N THR A 40 -11.38 -12.77 -0.54
CA THR A 40 -11.91 -13.78 -1.47
C THR A 40 -10.93 -14.10 -2.61
N ASP A 41 -10.10 -13.14 -3.01
CA ASP A 41 -9.02 -13.34 -3.98
C ASP A 41 -7.73 -13.79 -3.28
N ALA A 42 -7.10 -14.86 -3.77
CA ALA A 42 -5.92 -15.48 -3.17
C ALA A 42 -4.68 -14.56 -3.12
N SER A 43 -4.72 -13.43 -3.83
CA SER A 43 -3.63 -12.44 -3.87
C SER A 43 -4.02 -11.12 -3.21
N GLU A 44 -5.22 -10.99 -2.68
CA GLU A 44 -5.68 -9.77 -2.02
C GLU A 44 -5.78 -9.97 -0.51
N TYR A 45 -5.29 -8.99 0.22
CA TYR A 45 -5.27 -9.00 1.66
C TYR A 45 -5.84 -7.68 2.18
N THR A 46 -6.61 -7.75 3.25
CA THR A 46 -7.17 -6.57 3.91
C THR A 46 -6.86 -6.55 5.39
N ILE A 47 -6.69 -5.35 5.95
CA ILE A 47 -6.54 -5.14 7.38
C ILE A 47 -7.48 -4.02 7.83
N PRO A 48 -8.26 -4.21 8.91
CA PRO A 48 -9.10 -3.16 9.45
C PRO A 48 -8.23 -2.09 10.13
N THR A 49 -8.48 -0.83 9.77
CA THR A 49 -7.83 0.35 10.35
C THR A 49 -8.90 1.30 10.86
N PRO A 50 -9.43 1.08 12.09
CA PRO A 50 -10.50 1.93 12.65
C PRO A 50 -10.00 3.32 13.05
N ASN A 51 -8.69 3.50 13.24
CA ASN A 51 -8.08 4.75 13.66
C ASN A 51 -6.94 5.15 12.72
N ASN A 52 -6.74 6.47 12.56
CA ASN A 52 -5.65 7.02 11.77
C ASN A 52 -4.26 6.61 12.31
N ALA A 53 -4.11 6.48 13.64
CA ALA A 53 -2.87 6.01 14.24
C ALA A 53 -2.53 4.57 13.80
N THR A 54 -3.50 3.65 13.84
CA THR A 54 -3.32 2.29 13.33
C THR A 54 -2.98 2.31 11.83
N LYS A 55 -3.70 3.12 11.05
CA LYS A 55 -3.44 3.29 9.61
C LYS A 55 -2.01 3.73 9.34
N ALA A 56 -1.51 4.71 10.09
CA ALA A 56 -0.16 5.22 9.97
C ALA A 56 0.92 4.19 10.33
N THR A 57 0.71 3.42 11.39
CA THR A 57 1.62 2.31 11.75
C THR A 57 1.71 1.29 10.63
N ILE A 58 0.56 0.86 10.07
CA ILE A 58 0.53 -0.08 8.95
C ILE A 58 1.21 0.52 7.73
N PHE A 59 0.92 1.78 7.39
CA PHE A 59 1.54 2.48 6.26
C PHE A 59 3.07 2.53 6.39
N THR A 60 3.58 2.77 7.59
CA THR A 60 5.02 2.78 7.87
C THR A 60 5.64 1.38 7.67
N GLN A 61 4.94 0.33 8.08
CA GLN A 61 5.38 -1.06 7.85
C GLN A 61 5.38 -1.39 6.34
N LEU A 62 4.33 -1.02 5.61
CA LEU A 62 4.24 -1.23 4.17
C LEU A 62 5.35 -0.46 3.42
N GLN A 63 5.63 0.77 3.85
CA GLN A 63 6.74 1.59 3.35
C GLN A 63 8.09 0.91 3.57
N ALA A 64 8.35 0.39 4.78
CA ALA A 64 9.58 -0.35 5.09
C ALA A 64 9.73 -1.61 4.22
N LEU A 65 8.60 -2.26 3.89
CA LEU A 65 8.53 -3.39 2.96
C LEU A 65 8.62 -3.00 1.49
N ASN A 66 8.84 -1.71 1.19
CA ASN A 66 8.99 -1.18 -0.16
C ASN A 66 7.74 -1.42 -1.04
N ILE A 67 6.57 -1.46 -0.41
CA ILE A 67 5.27 -1.65 -1.06
C ILE A 67 4.83 -0.34 -1.71
N CYS A 68 4.27 -0.44 -2.92
CA CYS A 68 3.84 0.73 -3.66
C CYS A 68 2.38 1.11 -3.35
N PHE A 69 2.05 2.39 -3.38
CA PHE A 69 0.71 2.91 -3.11
C PHE A 69 0.06 3.34 -4.43
N SER A 70 -1.07 2.73 -4.78
CA SER A 70 -1.83 3.07 -5.98
C SER A 70 -2.26 4.54 -6.01
N SER A 71 -2.36 5.11 -7.20
CA SER A 71 -2.70 6.53 -7.42
C SER A 71 -3.77 6.74 -8.50
N ASP A 72 -4.61 5.73 -8.72
CA ASP A 72 -5.55 5.64 -9.85
C ASP A 72 -7.02 6.00 -9.54
N ARG A 73 -7.36 6.31 -8.29
CA ARG A 73 -8.73 6.61 -7.81
C ARG A 73 -8.82 7.96 -7.09
N GLU A 74 -10.03 8.47 -6.89
CA GLU A 74 -10.27 9.56 -5.93
C GLU A 74 -10.08 9.01 -4.50
N TRP A 75 -9.32 9.73 -3.65
CA TRP A 75 -8.84 9.25 -2.35
C TRP A 75 -7.94 8.01 -2.44
N CYS A 76 -6.84 8.18 -3.16
CA CYS A 76 -5.85 7.11 -3.30
C CYS A 76 -5.09 6.80 -2.02
N PRO A 77 -4.56 5.57 -1.90
CA PRO A 77 -3.64 5.24 -0.83
C PRO A 77 -2.42 6.18 -0.76
N ALA A 78 -1.98 6.75 -1.88
CA ALA A 78 -0.96 7.81 -1.90
C ALA A 78 -1.42 9.11 -1.21
N GLU A 79 -2.63 9.57 -1.49
CA GLU A 79 -3.20 10.78 -0.86
C GLU A 79 -3.47 10.57 0.62
N VAL A 80 -3.98 9.38 0.99
CA VAL A 80 -4.16 8.97 2.40
C VAL A 80 -2.81 8.98 3.13
N PHE A 81 -1.73 8.53 2.47
CA PHE A 81 -0.38 8.59 3.04
C PHE A 81 0.02 10.04 3.33
N GLN A 82 -0.15 10.93 2.34
CA GLN A 82 0.17 12.35 2.50
C GLN A 82 -0.68 13.01 3.60
N HIS A 83 -1.96 12.68 3.70
CA HIS A 83 -2.83 13.18 4.75
C HIS A 83 -2.36 12.73 6.14
N LEU A 84 -2.02 11.46 6.32
CA LEU A 84 -1.48 10.95 7.59
C LEU A 84 -0.13 11.57 7.93
N ARG A 85 0.69 11.88 6.92
CA ARG A 85 1.97 12.59 7.07
C ARG A 85 1.75 14.04 7.52
N ASP A 86 0.78 14.74 6.93
CA ASP A 86 0.39 16.10 7.29
C ASP A 86 -0.12 16.19 8.73
N LEU A 87 -0.88 15.17 9.17
CA LEU A 87 -1.30 15.00 10.56
C LEU A 87 -0.14 14.69 11.53
N GLY A 88 1.09 14.47 11.04
CA GLY A 88 2.25 14.13 11.86
C GLY A 88 2.25 12.71 12.42
N LEU A 89 1.40 11.82 11.88
CA LEU A 89 1.28 10.43 12.34
C LEU A 89 2.36 9.51 11.76
N LEU A 90 2.91 9.88 10.60
CA LEU A 90 3.98 9.15 9.92
C LEU A 90 4.89 10.11 9.16
N SER A 91 6.08 9.64 8.79
CA SER A 91 7.06 10.42 8.05
C SER A 91 7.90 9.54 7.12
N GLY A 92 8.63 10.18 6.21
CA GLY A 92 9.47 9.51 5.22
C GLY A 92 8.76 9.22 3.91
N GLY A 93 9.56 8.90 2.88
CA GLY A 93 9.09 8.76 1.51
C GLY A 93 8.38 7.44 1.20
N PHE A 94 7.44 7.45 0.26
CA PHE A 94 6.73 6.25 -0.17
C PHE A 94 6.83 6.09 -1.68
N ARG A 95 6.74 4.83 -2.15
CA ARG A 95 6.64 4.58 -3.59
C ARG A 95 5.19 4.66 -4.02
N LYS A 96 4.91 5.49 -5.00
CA LYS A 96 3.62 5.61 -5.66
C LYS A 96 3.64 4.80 -6.95
N ILE A 97 2.61 4.02 -7.20
CA ILE A 97 2.39 3.35 -8.49
C ILE A 97 1.20 4.00 -9.19
N SER A 98 1.39 4.39 -10.44
CA SER A 98 0.35 4.94 -11.31
C SER A 98 0.24 4.10 -12.57
N TRP A 99 -0.97 3.61 -12.91
CA TRP A 99 -1.18 2.86 -14.13
C TRP A 99 -1.47 3.81 -15.28
N THR A 100 -0.56 3.86 -16.25
CA THR A 100 -0.75 4.70 -17.46
C THR A 100 -1.51 3.95 -18.54
N ARG A 101 -1.40 2.62 -18.59
CA ARG A 101 -2.15 1.74 -19.49
C ARG A 101 -2.41 0.38 -18.82
N PRO A 102 -3.39 -0.41 -19.30
CA PRO A 102 -3.44 -1.83 -18.96
C PRO A 102 -2.06 -2.47 -19.28
N ASN A 103 -1.46 -3.13 -18.29
CA ASN A 103 -0.09 -3.67 -18.29
C ASN A 103 1.08 -2.67 -18.27
N HIS A 104 0.85 -1.37 -18.17
CA HIS A 104 1.92 -0.38 -18.06
C HIS A 104 1.72 0.52 -16.84
N PHE A 105 2.58 0.32 -15.85
CA PHE A 105 2.61 1.12 -14.62
C PHE A 105 3.94 1.86 -14.50
N THR A 106 3.90 3.00 -13.83
CA THR A 106 5.09 3.78 -13.46
C THR A 106 5.17 3.84 -11.95
N VAL A 107 6.34 3.55 -11.40
CA VAL A 107 6.61 3.67 -9.97
C VAL A 107 7.48 4.89 -9.75
N THR A 108 7.03 5.81 -8.91
CA THR A 108 7.76 7.02 -8.51
C THR A 108 7.99 6.98 -7.01
N ASP A 109 9.20 7.27 -6.56
CA ASP A 109 9.51 7.43 -5.14
C ASP A 109 9.24 8.88 -4.73
N GLU A 110 8.29 9.08 -3.81
CA GLU A 110 7.95 10.39 -3.23
C GLU A 110 8.66 10.53 -1.90
N LYS A 111 9.62 11.45 -1.78
CA LYS A 111 10.42 11.69 -0.56
C LYS A 111 9.63 12.36 0.57
#